data_AF-L8GLI2-F1
#
_entry.id   AF-L8GLI2-F1
#
_cell.length_a   1.000
_cell.length_b   1.000
_cell.length_c   1.000
_cell.angle_alpha   90.00
_cell.angle_beta   90.00
_cell.angle_gamma   90.00
#
_symmetry.space_group_name_H-M   'P 1'
#
loop_
_entity.id
_entity.type
_entity.pdbx_description
1 polymer ?
#
loop_
_entity_poly.entity_id
_entity_poly.type
_entity_poly.pdbx_seq_one_letter_code
_entity_poly.pdbx_strand_id
1 'polypeptide(L)'
;MDLKLLESVMRAFCPQTNKGHFNVPEGYSFRGAVFDLDGVVTQTSHLHEEAWKQLFDEFLHKKKNESQARGGDPTDTKQKTKKEEDVKEDAEEGFGGKLSEGSKEKAESSHNGRHVQFAEQQESEAKAESSRDKEGKPKRDGEDKEEEEETVAADGDPYRPFSEQDYLTYVDGRPRLDGIANFLKSRDIKLPQGDAKDDEDMETVSGLGNRKNRFFNALMKEKGVVVYKATVELIKELKRMGVKIGAASSSKNCRPILVTAEIESLFSVVIDGVVSESLGLKGKPAPDIFTKCAEMLGVHPRESIMVEDATSGVQAGKAGDFGLVVGIDRAKGRNRQPLLSAGADVVLDDFSQITSWHLNDFFLPNDAGYVLQFDNYEPKQERLREALCTLGNGYFATRGCLDEARADADEHYPGTYMARGWNREVSKVEGRDVANEDLVNLPNWIHVTFRPDGKDWFSWNRDAKGNLPFELLHYDTRLDTHNGLLVRRYRVKDDEGRITMIMTHRVVHMKKPHLGLVKYTLIPENWGGKIDIASEIDGSVRNTGVPRYLGLHDKHLRVLEKGKFPLSTNADEKDQGVYIVTRFTKASCEVAMAARTRVYRGTNSNPLDNPVIGMPYPTLFLFCKLRIVNWINN
;
A
#
# COMPACT_ATOMS: atom_id res chain seq x y z
N MET A 1 -12.17 -19.80 26.65
CA MET A 1 -10.75 -19.36 26.75
C MET A 1 -10.73 -17.94 27.26
N ASP A 2 -9.89 -17.69 28.27
CA ASP A 2 -9.72 -16.41 28.99
C ASP A 2 -9.18 -15.31 28.06
N LEU A 3 -9.75 -14.09 28.12
CA LEU A 3 -9.20 -12.89 27.46
C LEU A 3 -7.73 -12.67 27.83
N LYS A 4 -7.31 -13.07 29.04
CA LYS A 4 -5.90 -13.05 29.46
C LYS A 4 -5.01 -14.01 28.69
N LEU A 5 -5.55 -15.09 28.11
CA LEU A 5 -4.79 -15.97 27.21
C LEU A 5 -4.61 -15.32 25.85
N LEU A 6 -5.63 -14.64 25.32
CA LEU A 6 -5.50 -13.87 24.09
C LEU A 6 -4.52 -12.71 24.28
N GLU A 7 -4.63 -11.94 25.37
CA GLU A 7 -3.63 -10.93 25.76
C GLU A 7 -2.25 -11.54 25.98
N SER A 8 -2.12 -12.69 26.66
CA SER A 8 -0.82 -13.34 26.87
C SER A 8 -0.18 -13.84 25.58
N VAL A 9 -0.99 -14.20 24.59
CA VAL A 9 -0.51 -14.61 23.27
C VAL A 9 -0.18 -13.39 22.44
N MET A 10 -1.00 -12.34 22.44
CA MET A 10 -0.65 -11.04 21.86
C MET A 10 0.61 -10.45 22.53
N ARG A 11 0.83 -10.70 23.83
CA ARG A 11 2.08 -10.39 24.56
C ARG A 11 3.25 -11.31 24.20
N ALA A 12 3.01 -12.50 23.67
CA ALA A 12 4.05 -13.36 23.10
C ALA A 12 4.38 -12.93 21.65
N PHE A 13 3.42 -12.32 20.94
CA PHE A 13 3.61 -11.60 19.68
C PHE A 13 4.12 -10.16 19.88
N CYS A 14 4.23 -9.69 21.13
CA CYS A 14 4.60 -8.33 21.50
C CYS A 14 5.13 -8.33 22.95
N PRO A 15 6.43 -8.65 23.17
CA PRO A 15 6.95 -8.68 24.53
C PRO A 15 6.90 -7.26 25.17
N GLN A 16 7.09 -7.16 26.49
CA GLN A 16 6.83 -5.90 27.20
C GLN A 16 7.99 -4.90 27.12
N THR A 17 7.63 -3.65 26.79
CA THR A 17 8.42 -2.42 26.96
C THR A 17 9.44 -2.50 28.10
N ASN A 18 10.73 -2.52 27.76
CA ASN A 18 11.76 -2.22 28.75
C ASN A 18 11.70 -0.73 29.07
N LYS A 19 11.71 -0.40 30.37
CA LYS A 19 11.84 0.98 30.85
C LYS A 19 13.23 1.50 30.52
N GLY A 20 13.38 2.14 29.36
CA GLY A 20 14.64 2.78 29.01
C GLY A 20 14.64 3.31 27.59
N HIS A 21 14.26 4.58 27.44
CA HIS A 21 14.33 5.42 26.24
C HIS A 21 13.63 4.83 24.98
N PHE A 22 12.52 5.46 24.58
CA PHE A 22 11.58 5.12 23.49
C PHE A 22 10.43 4.15 23.89
N ASN A 23 9.20 4.67 23.90
CA ASN A 23 7.96 3.96 24.28
C ASN A 23 7.32 3.20 23.09
N VAL A 24 8.10 2.43 22.33
CA VAL A 24 7.56 1.57 21.27
C VAL A 24 7.35 0.16 21.85
N PRO A 25 6.18 -0.50 21.68
CA PRO A 25 5.97 -1.87 22.16
C PRO A 25 7.04 -2.82 21.61
N GLU A 26 7.52 -3.79 22.40
CA GLU A 26 8.49 -4.78 21.94
C GLU A 26 7.85 -5.60 20.80
N GLY A 27 8.55 -5.79 19.67
CA GLY A 27 8.01 -6.39 18.44
C GLY A 27 7.45 -5.39 17.42
N TYR A 28 7.34 -4.10 17.77
CA TYR A 28 7.04 -3.03 16.84
C TYR A 28 8.35 -2.37 16.38
N SER A 29 8.68 -2.54 15.10
CA SER A 29 10.04 -2.41 14.56
C SER A 29 10.29 -1.07 13.87
N PHE A 30 9.26 -0.38 13.36
CA PHE A 30 9.42 0.99 12.86
C PHE A 30 9.17 2.03 13.93
N ARG A 31 9.97 3.10 13.89
CA ARG A 31 10.03 4.18 14.88
C ARG A 31 9.45 5.48 14.36
N GLY A 32 9.36 5.65 13.04
CA GLY A 32 8.89 6.87 12.38
C GLY A 32 7.78 6.65 11.35
N ALA A 33 6.95 7.65 11.16
CA ALA A 33 6.05 7.73 10.01
C ALA A 33 5.98 9.18 9.51
N VAL A 34 6.31 9.37 8.24
CA VAL A 34 6.28 10.65 7.55
C VAL A 34 5.15 10.62 6.52
N PHE A 35 4.22 11.55 6.65
CA PHE A 35 3.06 11.65 5.78
C PHE A 35 3.19 12.87 4.88
N ASP A 36 2.93 12.72 3.58
CA ASP A 36 2.46 13.87 2.82
C ASP A 36 1.13 14.39 3.39
N LEU A 37 0.77 15.61 3.04
CA LEU A 37 -0.43 16.25 3.54
C LEU A 37 -1.59 16.12 2.56
N ASP A 38 -1.41 16.60 1.33
CA ASP A 38 -2.47 16.74 0.35
C ASP A 38 -2.77 15.34 -0.23
N GLY A 39 -4.04 14.93 -0.27
CA GLY A 39 -4.43 13.60 -0.76
C GLY A 39 -4.10 12.42 0.16
N VAL A 40 -3.20 12.59 1.15
CA VAL A 40 -2.89 11.58 2.17
C VAL A 40 -3.66 11.82 3.46
N VAL A 41 -3.47 13.00 4.08
CA VAL A 41 -4.07 13.37 5.37
C VAL A 41 -5.29 14.28 5.17
N THR A 42 -5.23 15.20 4.21
CA THR A 42 -6.28 16.19 3.96
C THR A 42 -6.81 16.15 2.52
N GLN A 43 -8.10 16.43 2.37
CA GLN A 43 -8.80 16.54 1.09
C GLN A 43 -8.76 17.99 0.59
N THR A 44 -7.59 18.45 0.16
CA THR A 44 -7.35 19.86 -0.21
C THR A 44 -7.31 20.09 -1.72
N SER A 45 -7.31 19.02 -2.52
CA SER A 45 -7.22 19.09 -3.99
C SER A 45 -8.30 19.99 -4.60
N HIS A 46 -9.54 19.88 -4.13
CA HIS A 46 -10.64 20.73 -4.59
C HIS A 46 -10.42 22.23 -4.31
N LEU A 47 -9.83 22.58 -3.15
CA LEU A 47 -9.48 23.96 -2.81
C LEU A 47 -8.33 24.47 -3.69
N HIS A 48 -7.40 23.59 -4.08
CA HIS A 48 -6.34 23.93 -5.03
C HIS A 48 -6.90 24.22 -6.41
N GLU A 49 -7.76 23.33 -6.94
CA GLU A 49 -8.43 23.47 -8.22
C GLU A 49 -9.25 24.77 -8.29
N GLU A 50 -10.05 25.06 -7.27
CA GLU A 50 -10.85 26.28 -7.21
C GLU A 50 -10.00 27.55 -7.11
N ALA A 51 -8.91 27.53 -6.33
CA ALA A 51 -7.98 28.66 -6.28
C ALA A 51 -7.29 28.92 -7.63
N TRP A 52 -6.99 27.87 -8.39
CA TRP A 52 -6.46 28.00 -9.74
C TRP A 52 -7.48 28.57 -10.71
N LYS A 53 -8.73 28.09 -10.63
CA LYS A 53 -9.82 28.60 -11.45
C LYS A 53 -10.07 30.08 -11.20
N GLN A 54 -10.22 30.49 -9.93
CA GLN A 54 -10.41 31.89 -9.57
C GLN A 54 -9.25 32.77 -10.08
N LEU A 55 -8.00 32.33 -9.89
CA LEU A 55 -6.82 33.05 -10.37
C LEU A 55 -6.89 33.30 -11.88
N PHE A 56 -7.05 32.24 -12.67
CA PHE A 56 -6.96 32.34 -14.12
C PHE A 56 -8.19 32.98 -14.72
N ASP A 57 -9.39 32.73 -14.20
CA ASP A 57 -10.61 33.39 -14.67
C ASP A 57 -10.54 34.91 -14.44
N GLU A 58 -10.11 35.36 -13.26
CA GLU A 58 -9.91 36.78 -12.99
C GLU A 58 -8.83 37.39 -13.90
N PHE A 59 -7.69 36.72 -14.06
CA PHE A 59 -6.59 37.19 -14.89
C PHE A 59 -6.99 37.30 -16.37
N LEU A 60 -7.62 36.26 -16.92
CA LEU A 60 -8.04 36.21 -18.32
C LEU A 60 -9.18 37.19 -18.60
N HIS A 61 -10.13 37.35 -17.67
CA HIS A 61 -11.19 38.35 -17.79
C HIS A 61 -10.61 39.77 -17.81
N LYS A 62 -9.65 40.09 -16.93
CA LYS A 62 -8.93 41.36 -16.94
C LYS A 62 -8.22 41.59 -18.28
N LYS A 63 -7.50 40.60 -18.80
CA LYS A 63 -6.79 40.69 -20.09
C LYS A 63 -7.73 40.84 -21.28
N LYS A 64 -8.88 40.17 -21.26
CA LYS A 64 -9.94 40.33 -22.27
C LYS A 64 -10.45 41.77 -22.32
N ASN A 65 -10.72 42.36 -21.15
CA ASN A 65 -11.19 43.74 -21.04
C ASN A 65 -10.11 44.75 -21.47
N GLU A 66 -8.84 44.54 -21.12
CA GLU A 66 -7.72 45.37 -21.58
C GLU A 66 -7.51 45.30 -23.11
N SER A 67 -7.66 44.11 -23.68
CA SER A 67 -7.57 43.88 -25.14
C SER A 67 -8.72 44.55 -25.88
N GLN A 68 -9.96 44.43 -25.36
CA GLN A 68 -11.14 45.10 -25.92
C GLN A 68 -11.09 46.62 -25.78
N ALA A 69 -10.54 47.15 -24.67
CA ALA A 69 -10.34 48.58 -24.49
C ALA A 69 -9.27 49.17 -25.42
N ARG A 70 -8.26 48.38 -25.83
CA ARG A 70 -7.26 48.78 -26.84
C ARG A 70 -7.77 48.66 -28.29
N GLY A 71 -8.88 47.94 -28.51
CA GLY A 71 -9.53 47.75 -29.81
C GLY A 71 -10.64 48.76 -30.13
N GLY A 72 -10.91 49.74 -29.26
CA GLY A 72 -11.87 50.83 -29.49
C GLY A 72 -11.28 51.99 -30.30
N ASP A 73 -12.02 52.40 -31.35
CA ASP A 73 -11.72 53.38 -32.43
C ASP A 73 -10.87 54.64 -32.08
N PRO A 74 -9.86 55.00 -32.91
CA PRO A 74 -9.10 56.25 -32.82
C PRO A 74 -9.88 57.46 -33.35
N THR A 75 -10.88 57.95 -32.62
CA THR A 75 -11.62 59.16 -33.03
C THR A 75 -11.98 60.13 -31.89
N ASP A 76 -11.18 60.28 -30.82
CA ASP A 76 -11.35 61.48 -30.00
C ASP A 76 -10.14 61.86 -29.13
N THR A 77 -9.06 62.37 -29.76
CA THR A 77 -8.07 63.19 -29.03
C THR A 77 -7.35 64.17 -29.96
N LYS A 78 -8.13 64.96 -30.70
CA LYS A 78 -7.64 66.21 -31.33
C LYS A 78 -8.19 67.42 -30.58
N GLN A 79 -7.97 67.49 -29.27
CA GLN A 79 -8.18 68.73 -28.52
C GLN A 79 -7.59 68.64 -27.11
N LYS A 80 -6.25 68.58 -27.02
CA LYS A 80 -5.49 69.24 -25.95
C LYS A 80 -4.01 69.14 -26.29
N THR A 81 -3.30 70.22 -25.97
CA THR A 81 -1.84 70.41 -26.04
C THR A 81 -1.21 70.42 -27.44
N LYS A 82 -1.58 71.45 -28.22
CA LYS A 82 -0.61 72.26 -28.97
C LYS A 82 -0.12 73.36 -28.02
N LYS A 83 1.02 73.15 -27.38
CA LYS A 83 1.97 74.16 -26.89
C LYS A 83 3.08 73.42 -26.16
N GLU A 84 4.31 73.88 -26.39
CA GLU A 84 5.58 73.41 -25.80
C GLU A 84 6.08 72.12 -26.49
N GLU A 85 7.24 72.04 -27.14
CA GLU A 85 8.44 72.87 -27.15
C GLU A 85 9.27 72.51 -28.41
N ASP A 86 9.63 73.52 -29.21
CA ASP A 86 10.81 73.51 -30.08
C ASP A 86 11.95 74.12 -29.27
N VAL A 87 12.92 73.33 -28.79
CA VAL A 87 14.23 73.83 -28.32
C VAL A 87 15.33 72.79 -28.60
N LYS A 88 16.11 73.09 -29.64
CA LYS A 88 17.58 72.95 -29.79
C LYS A 88 18.24 71.58 -30.01
N GLU A 89 18.81 71.48 -31.20
CA GLU A 89 20.18 71.03 -31.48
C GLU A 89 21.21 71.69 -30.54
N ASP A 90 22.15 70.93 -29.99
CA ASP A 90 23.57 70.98 -30.42
C ASP A 90 24.48 70.08 -29.55
N ALA A 91 25.39 69.42 -30.27
CA ALA A 91 26.78 69.04 -29.94
C ALA A 91 27.09 68.28 -28.63
N GLU A 92 27.74 67.11 -28.77
CA GLU A 92 29.22 67.10 -28.77
C GLU A 92 29.81 65.76 -29.24
N GLU A 93 30.76 65.90 -30.18
CA GLU A 93 31.69 64.90 -30.66
C GLU A 93 32.64 64.41 -29.56
N GLY A 94 33.15 63.18 -29.69
CA GLY A 94 34.16 62.68 -28.76
C GLY A 94 34.80 61.34 -29.11
N PHE A 95 35.33 61.22 -30.34
CA PHE A 95 36.59 60.56 -30.71
C PHE A 95 36.99 59.16 -30.19
N GLY A 96 37.37 58.31 -31.15
CA GLY A 96 38.38 57.24 -31.00
C GLY A 96 37.80 55.84 -31.24
N GLY A 97 38.23 55.03 -32.21
CA GLY A 97 39.42 55.06 -33.04
C GLY A 97 39.89 53.62 -33.26
N LYS A 98 39.69 53.13 -34.49
CA LYS A 98 40.47 52.10 -35.23
C LYS A 98 40.67 50.69 -34.66
N LEU A 99 40.02 49.74 -35.34
CA LEU A 99 40.60 48.65 -36.17
C LEU A 99 42.06 48.22 -35.88
N SER A 100 42.26 46.91 -35.69
CA SER A 100 43.20 46.15 -36.55
C SER A 100 42.96 44.63 -36.47
N GLU A 101 43.09 44.02 -37.63
CA GLU A 101 43.05 42.60 -37.95
C GLU A 101 44.11 41.75 -37.25
N GLY A 102 43.88 40.43 -37.20
CA GLY A 102 44.88 39.45 -36.75
C GLY A 102 44.45 38.00 -36.94
N SER A 103 44.62 37.50 -38.17
CA SER A 103 45.21 36.20 -38.53
C SER A 103 44.64 34.86 -37.99
N LYS A 104 44.26 34.03 -38.97
CA LYS A 104 44.15 32.56 -38.94
C LYS A 104 45.43 31.87 -38.44
N GLU A 105 45.31 30.79 -37.65
CA GLU A 105 45.61 29.40 -38.07
C GLU A 105 45.43 28.35 -36.93
N LYS A 106 44.72 27.26 -37.29
CA LYS A 106 44.91 25.83 -36.96
C LYS A 106 45.18 25.37 -35.52
N ALA A 107 44.32 24.45 -35.04
CA ALA A 107 44.64 23.02 -34.94
C ALA A 107 43.43 22.22 -34.40
N GLU A 108 42.80 21.42 -35.26
CA GLU A 108 41.91 20.33 -34.85
C GLU A 108 42.68 19.01 -34.91
N SER A 109 42.65 18.26 -33.80
CA SER A 109 43.14 16.88 -33.73
C SER A 109 41.98 15.90 -33.68
N SER A 110 42.00 15.00 -34.66
CA SER A 110 41.22 13.77 -34.84
C SER A 110 41.18 12.82 -33.64
N HIS A 111 40.05 12.11 -33.45
CA HIS A 111 39.88 10.65 -33.66
C HIS A 111 38.46 10.23 -33.22
N ASN A 112 37.54 9.90 -34.12
CA ASN A 112 37.30 8.62 -34.80
C ASN A 112 36.56 7.57 -33.93
N GLY A 113 35.30 7.28 -34.29
CA GLY A 113 34.46 6.24 -33.69
C GLY A 113 33.30 5.88 -34.62
N ARG A 114 33.36 4.67 -35.17
CA ARG A 114 32.58 4.14 -36.30
C ARG A 114 31.08 3.97 -36.04
N HIS A 115 30.30 4.33 -37.06
CA HIS A 115 28.95 3.84 -37.35
C HIS A 115 28.99 2.43 -37.96
N VAL A 116 28.03 1.58 -37.59
CA VAL A 116 27.54 0.47 -38.41
C VAL A 116 26.02 0.56 -38.46
N GLN A 117 25.47 0.60 -39.67
CA GLN A 117 24.05 0.54 -40.01
C GLN A 117 23.53 -0.90 -39.92
N PHE A 118 22.23 -1.08 -39.65
CA PHE A 118 21.36 -1.92 -40.49
C PHE A 118 19.91 -1.45 -40.33
N ALA A 119 19.20 -1.44 -41.46
CA ALA A 119 17.83 -1.03 -41.65
C ALA A 119 16.94 -2.22 -42.05
N GLU A 120 15.65 -1.94 -42.21
CA GLU A 120 14.57 -2.75 -42.85
C GLU A 120 13.85 -3.74 -41.93
N GLN A 121 12.54 -4.02 -42.03
CA GLN A 121 11.34 -3.51 -42.73
C GLN A 121 10.15 -4.31 -42.17
N GLN A 122 8.92 -3.76 -42.19
CA GLN A 122 7.65 -4.37 -42.69
C GLN A 122 6.37 -3.87 -41.98
N GLU A 123 5.61 -3.06 -42.72
CA GLU A 123 4.15 -3.02 -43.03
C GLU A 123 3.22 -4.02 -42.30
N SER A 124 2.11 -3.62 -41.65
CA SER A 124 0.82 -3.03 -42.09
C SER A 124 -0.23 -4.05 -42.55
N GLU A 125 -1.40 -4.08 -41.88
CA GLU A 125 -2.77 -4.46 -42.31
C GLU A 125 -3.61 -4.75 -41.03
N ALA A 126 -4.90 -4.42 -40.85
CA ALA A 126 -5.97 -3.95 -41.73
C ALA A 126 -7.07 -3.24 -40.90
N LYS A 127 -7.76 -2.28 -41.54
CA LYS A 127 -9.09 -1.79 -41.18
C LYS A 127 -10.15 -2.67 -41.85
N ALA A 128 -11.22 -3.02 -41.13
CA ALA A 128 -12.63 -2.94 -41.56
C ALA A 128 -13.51 -3.87 -40.70
N GLU A 129 -14.51 -3.32 -40.01
CA GLU A 129 -15.91 -3.60 -40.34
C GLU A 129 -16.84 -2.71 -39.50
N SER A 130 -17.75 -2.04 -40.20
CA SER A 130 -18.83 -1.23 -39.67
C SER A 130 -20.16 -1.94 -39.87
N SER A 131 -21.13 -1.57 -39.03
CA SER A 131 -22.58 -1.68 -39.20
C SER A 131 -23.24 -2.97 -38.70
N ARG A 132 -24.13 -2.83 -37.70
CA ARG A 132 -25.58 -2.95 -37.90
C ARG A 132 -26.39 -2.47 -36.70
N ASP A 133 -27.49 -1.83 -37.07
CA ASP A 133 -28.82 -1.74 -36.44
C ASP A 133 -29.10 -0.74 -35.31
N LYS A 134 -29.80 0.33 -35.76
CA LYS A 134 -30.73 1.17 -35.00
C LYS A 134 -32.12 0.51 -35.01
N GLU A 135 -32.77 0.43 -33.86
CA GLU A 135 -34.23 0.53 -33.73
C GLU A 135 -34.56 1.29 -32.42
N GLY A 136 -35.64 2.08 -32.41
CA GLY A 136 -35.86 3.12 -31.40
C GLY A 136 -37.23 3.15 -30.74
N LYS A 137 -37.36 4.20 -29.90
CA LYS A 137 -38.55 4.84 -29.24
C LYS A 137 -39.09 4.19 -27.95
N PRO A 138 -39.80 4.95 -27.06
CA PRO A 138 -40.09 6.39 -27.01
C PRO A 138 -39.80 7.11 -25.66
N LYS A 139 -39.99 8.45 -25.71
CA LYS A 139 -39.94 9.48 -24.66
C LYS A 139 -40.79 9.22 -23.41
N ARG A 140 -40.34 9.74 -22.25
CA ARG A 140 -41.16 10.34 -21.19
C ARG A 140 -40.45 11.55 -20.55
N ASP A 141 -41.05 12.71 -20.78
CA ASP A 141 -41.36 13.84 -19.90
C ASP A 141 -40.46 14.14 -18.69
N GLY A 142 -39.71 15.25 -18.81
CA GLY A 142 -39.93 16.48 -18.04
C GLY A 142 -39.57 16.50 -16.56
N GLU A 143 -38.35 16.97 -16.24
CA GLU A 143 -38.09 17.75 -15.02
C GLU A 143 -37.14 18.90 -15.38
N ASP A 144 -37.60 20.11 -15.11
CA ASP A 144 -36.93 21.38 -15.37
C ASP A 144 -35.64 21.49 -14.53
N LYS A 145 -34.50 21.68 -15.21
CA LYS A 145 -33.28 22.23 -14.61
C LYS A 145 -32.93 23.49 -15.38
N GLU A 146 -32.87 24.59 -14.66
CA GLU A 146 -32.36 25.87 -15.13
C GLU A 146 -30.92 25.65 -15.63
N GLU A 147 -30.75 25.68 -16.96
CA GLU A 147 -29.45 25.75 -17.62
C GLU A 147 -28.95 27.20 -17.48
N GLU A 148 -27.91 27.41 -16.67
CA GLU A 148 -27.05 28.58 -16.81
C GLU A 148 -26.41 28.52 -18.21
N GLU A 149 -26.62 29.57 -19.00
CA GLU A 149 -26.07 29.70 -20.36
C GLU A 149 -24.53 29.60 -20.36
N GLU A 150 -24.01 28.41 -20.62
CA GLU A 150 -22.60 28.22 -20.95
C GLU A 150 -22.39 28.65 -22.41
N THR A 151 -22.02 29.92 -22.61
CA THR A 151 -21.61 30.42 -23.92
C THR A 151 -20.38 29.64 -24.38
N VAL A 152 -20.54 28.75 -25.36
CA VAL A 152 -19.45 28.02 -26.02
C VAL A 152 -18.53 29.03 -26.73
N ALA A 153 -17.43 29.40 -26.07
CA ALA A 153 -16.38 30.20 -26.69
C ALA A 153 -15.67 29.36 -27.77
N ALA A 154 -15.49 29.94 -28.96
CA ALA A 154 -14.77 29.33 -30.06
C ALA A 154 -13.34 28.92 -29.66
N ASP A 155 -12.85 27.82 -30.23
CA ASP A 155 -11.58 27.11 -29.95
C ASP A 155 -10.30 27.92 -30.31
N GLY A 156 -10.38 29.24 -30.29
CA GLY A 156 -9.31 30.20 -30.59
C GLY A 156 -9.32 31.48 -29.74
N ASP A 157 -10.19 31.62 -28.72
CA ASP A 157 -10.10 32.73 -27.76
C ASP A 157 -9.03 32.43 -26.69
N PRO A 158 -7.86 33.12 -26.69
CA PRO A 158 -6.84 32.90 -25.67
C PRO A 158 -7.33 33.26 -24.26
N TYR A 159 -8.42 34.02 -24.14
CA TYR A 159 -9.03 34.48 -22.90
C TYR A 159 -10.28 33.69 -22.49
N ARG A 160 -10.55 32.52 -23.09
CA ARG A 160 -11.63 31.63 -22.59
C ARG A 160 -11.40 31.23 -21.13
N PRO A 161 -12.45 31.01 -20.32
CA PRO A 161 -12.30 30.58 -18.92
C PRO A 161 -11.40 29.36 -18.74
N PHE A 162 -10.79 29.26 -17.56
CA PHE A 162 -9.99 28.13 -17.14
C PHE A 162 -10.89 26.92 -16.87
N SER A 163 -10.59 25.81 -17.54
CA SER A 163 -11.35 24.56 -17.46
C SER A 163 -10.63 23.49 -16.66
N GLU A 164 -11.37 22.44 -16.28
CA GLU A 164 -10.80 21.24 -15.63
C GLU A 164 -9.71 20.57 -16.51
N GLN A 165 -9.91 20.55 -17.84
CA GLN A 165 -8.91 20.01 -18.76
C GLN A 165 -7.62 20.85 -18.76
N ASP A 166 -7.73 22.17 -18.62
CA ASP A 166 -6.55 23.04 -18.50
C ASP A 166 -5.79 22.74 -17.20
N TYR A 167 -6.49 22.48 -16.10
CA TYR A 167 -5.88 22.04 -14.83
C TYR A 167 -5.10 20.73 -15.00
N LEU A 168 -5.74 19.68 -15.50
CA LEU A 168 -5.12 18.36 -15.66
C LEU A 168 -3.91 18.38 -16.61
N THR A 169 -3.95 19.23 -17.64
CA THR A 169 -2.91 19.26 -18.67
C THR A 169 -1.69 20.07 -18.23
N TYR A 170 -1.91 21.24 -17.63
CA TYR A 170 -0.86 22.24 -17.43
C TYR A 170 -0.46 22.44 -15.97
N VAL A 171 -1.30 22.09 -15.01
CA VAL A 171 -1.10 22.42 -13.60
C VAL A 171 -0.90 21.18 -12.73
N ASP A 172 -1.72 20.15 -12.93
CA ASP A 172 -1.72 18.96 -12.08
C ASP A 172 -0.35 18.25 -12.08
N GLY A 173 0.09 17.84 -10.89
CA GLY A 173 1.38 17.17 -10.67
C GLY A 173 2.65 17.99 -10.96
N ARG A 174 2.55 19.30 -11.23
CA ARG A 174 3.70 20.16 -11.58
C ARG A 174 4.03 21.20 -10.51
N PRO A 175 5.31 21.66 -10.43
CA PRO A 175 5.66 22.82 -9.60
C PRO A 175 4.81 24.05 -9.96
N ARG A 176 4.41 24.81 -8.93
CA ARG A 176 3.45 25.93 -9.05
C ARG A 176 3.80 26.93 -10.16
N LEU A 177 5.06 27.39 -10.19
CA LEU A 177 5.51 28.39 -11.16
C LEU A 177 5.56 27.82 -12.58
N ASP A 178 5.95 26.56 -12.72
CA ASP A 178 5.94 25.86 -14.01
C ASP A 178 4.50 25.68 -14.52
N GLY A 179 3.55 25.39 -13.63
CA GLY A 179 2.13 25.29 -13.97
C GLY A 179 1.58 26.59 -14.54
N ILE A 180 1.90 27.73 -13.90
CA ILE A 180 1.52 29.06 -14.39
C ILE A 180 2.17 29.34 -15.75
N ALA A 181 3.49 29.16 -15.85
CA ALA A 181 4.23 29.45 -17.07
C ALA A 181 3.74 28.61 -18.25
N ASN A 182 3.47 27.32 -18.03
CA ASN A 182 2.99 26.41 -19.07
C ASN A 182 1.57 26.76 -19.52
N PHE A 183 0.65 27.07 -18.60
CA PHE A 183 -0.71 27.47 -18.94
C PHE A 183 -0.73 28.80 -19.71
N LEU A 184 0.03 29.80 -19.25
CA LEU A 184 0.11 31.09 -19.96
C LEU A 184 0.69 30.90 -21.37
N LYS A 185 1.72 30.07 -21.51
CA LYS A 185 2.31 29.71 -22.81
C LYS A 185 1.30 29.01 -23.72
N SER A 186 0.43 28.14 -23.19
CA SER A 186 -0.62 27.49 -23.99
C SER A 186 -1.69 28.47 -24.48
N ARG A 187 -1.79 29.66 -23.88
CA ARG A 187 -2.66 30.76 -24.30
C ARG A 187 -1.93 31.88 -25.06
N ASP A 188 -0.65 31.66 -25.43
CA ASP A 188 0.26 32.65 -26.03
C ASP A 188 0.38 33.97 -25.23
N ILE A 189 0.22 33.87 -23.90
CA ILE A 189 0.38 34.99 -22.97
C ILE A 189 1.80 34.98 -22.43
N LYS A 190 2.54 36.09 -22.62
CA LYS A 190 3.91 36.26 -22.12
C LYS A 190 3.93 37.19 -20.93
N LEU A 191 4.29 36.65 -19.77
CA LEU A 191 4.59 37.43 -18.57
C LEU A 191 6.07 37.25 -18.18
N PRO A 192 6.71 38.27 -17.60
CA PRO A 192 8.02 38.09 -16.96
C PRO A 192 7.94 37.06 -15.83
N GLN A 193 9.04 36.36 -15.57
CA GLN A 193 9.10 35.38 -14.47
C GLN A 193 8.84 36.03 -13.10
N GLY A 194 9.36 37.25 -12.90
CA GLY A 194 9.26 37.97 -11.63
C GLY A 194 10.19 37.44 -10.54
N ASP A 195 10.09 38.05 -9.36
CA ASP A 195 10.78 37.63 -8.13
C ASP A 195 9.80 37.06 -7.11
N ALA A 196 10.27 36.20 -6.20
CA ALA A 196 9.43 35.61 -5.14
C ALA A 196 8.77 36.66 -4.22
N LYS A 197 9.34 37.87 -4.14
CA LYS A 197 8.82 39.01 -3.37
C LYS A 197 7.84 39.88 -4.16
N ASP A 198 7.55 39.55 -5.41
CA ASP A 198 6.60 40.30 -6.21
C ASP A 198 5.23 40.33 -5.50
N ASP A 199 4.64 41.51 -5.50
CA ASP A 199 3.29 41.70 -4.99
C ASP A 199 2.30 40.81 -5.76
N GLU A 200 1.24 40.35 -5.09
CA GLU A 200 0.22 39.52 -5.73
C GLU A 200 -0.52 40.24 -6.87
N ASP A 201 -0.50 41.56 -6.91
CA ASP A 201 -1.09 42.37 -7.99
C ASP A 201 -0.18 42.48 -9.22
N MET A 202 1.10 42.11 -9.11
CA MET A 202 2.06 42.16 -10.21
C MET A 202 1.77 41.10 -11.28
N GLU A 203 1.83 41.49 -12.55
CA GLU A 203 1.64 40.59 -13.69
C GLU A 203 2.95 39.88 -14.06
N THR A 204 3.46 39.10 -13.12
CA THR A 204 4.58 38.18 -13.30
C THR A 204 4.13 36.76 -12.95
N VAL A 205 4.88 35.75 -13.41
CA VAL A 205 4.62 34.35 -13.02
C VAL A 205 4.64 34.19 -11.50
N SER A 206 5.56 34.88 -10.83
CA SER A 206 5.68 34.89 -9.37
C SER A 206 4.52 35.62 -8.68
N GLY A 207 4.10 36.79 -9.19
CA GLY A 207 2.94 37.54 -8.69
C GLY A 207 1.63 36.77 -8.77
N LEU A 208 1.37 36.10 -9.91
CA LEU A 208 0.21 35.20 -10.05
C LEU A 208 0.29 34.00 -9.08
N GLY A 209 1.49 33.48 -8.83
CA GLY A 209 1.72 32.43 -7.83
C GLY A 209 1.39 32.88 -6.40
N ASN A 210 1.68 34.13 -6.07
CA ASN A 210 1.33 34.76 -4.79
C ASN A 210 -0.18 35.01 -4.68
N ARG A 211 -0.81 35.50 -5.76
CA ARG A 211 -2.28 35.69 -5.84
C ARG A 211 -3.05 34.38 -5.68
N LYS A 212 -2.60 33.29 -6.31
CA LYS A 212 -3.14 31.93 -6.10
C LYS A 212 -3.11 31.55 -4.63
N ASN A 213 -2.01 31.87 -3.94
CA ASN A 213 -1.84 31.54 -2.54
C ASN A 213 -2.85 32.28 -1.66
N ARG A 214 -3.16 33.55 -1.98
CA ARG A 214 -4.24 34.30 -1.32
C ARG A 214 -5.60 33.64 -1.53
N PHE A 215 -5.98 33.31 -2.77
CA PHE A 215 -7.25 32.63 -3.04
C PHE A 215 -7.37 31.32 -2.27
N PHE A 216 -6.31 30.51 -2.29
CA PHE A 216 -6.27 29.27 -1.53
C PHE A 216 -6.47 29.50 -0.03
N ASN A 217 -5.77 30.48 0.56
CA ASN A 217 -5.90 30.81 1.97
C ASN A 217 -7.29 31.36 2.33
N ALA A 218 -7.94 32.09 1.42
CA ALA A 218 -9.30 32.58 1.59
C ALA A 218 -10.31 31.41 1.57
N LEU A 219 -10.23 30.54 0.55
CA LEU A 219 -11.06 29.35 0.42
C LEU A 219 -10.91 28.41 1.61
N MET A 220 -9.69 28.21 2.09
CA MET A 220 -9.42 27.38 3.28
C MET A 220 -10.07 27.96 4.55
N LYS A 221 -10.07 29.29 4.72
CA LYS A 221 -10.74 29.95 5.86
C LYS A 221 -12.27 29.88 5.77
N GLU A 222 -12.80 29.97 4.55
CA GLU A 222 -14.24 29.97 4.30
C GLU A 222 -14.84 28.56 4.39
N LYS A 223 -14.22 27.58 3.72
CA LYS A 223 -14.76 26.23 3.53
C LYS A 223 -14.18 25.21 4.52
N GLY A 224 -13.12 25.57 5.25
CA GLY A 224 -12.41 24.67 6.14
C GLY A 224 -11.57 23.63 5.41
N VAL A 225 -11.08 22.63 6.15
CA VAL A 225 -10.29 21.52 5.62
C VAL A 225 -10.89 20.21 6.08
N VAL A 226 -11.19 19.33 5.13
CA VAL A 226 -11.64 17.97 5.40
C VAL A 226 -10.44 17.04 5.53
N VAL A 227 -10.45 16.16 6.54
CA VAL A 227 -9.41 15.16 6.78
C VAL A 227 -9.85 13.77 6.34
N TYR A 228 -8.91 12.93 5.92
CA TYR A 228 -9.15 11.50 5.77
C TYR A 228 -9.19 10.85 7.15
N LYS A 229 -10.40 10.50 7.60
CA LYS A 229 -10.65 9.96 8.94
C LYS A 229 -9.77 8.74 9.26
N ALA A 230 -9.67 7.78 8.34
CA ALA A 230 -8.87 6.58 8.54
C ALA A 230 -7.37 6.89 8.71
N THR A 231 -6.82 7.83 7.92
CA THR A 231 -5.43 8.29 8.06
C THR A 231 -5.21 8.92 9.44
N VAL A 232 -6.12 9.78 9.90
CA VAL A 232 -6.03 10.44 11.22
C VAL A 232 -6.15 9.42 12.36
N GLU A 233 -7.02 8.42 12.25
CA GLU A 233 -7.16 7.35 13.22
C GLU A 233 -5.89 6.49 13.32
N LEU A 234 -5.29 6.14 12.18
CA LEU A 234 -4.01 5.44 12.14
C LEU A 234 -2.90 6.28 12.79
N ILE A 235 -2.78 7.57 12.46
CA ILE A 235 -1.78 8.45 13.08
C ILE A 235 -1.93 8.48 14.61
N LYS A 236 -3.16 8.58 15.11
CA LYS A 236 -3.46 8.55 16.55
C LYS A 236 -3.10 7.20 17.18
N GLU A 237 -3.29 6.09 16.46
CA GLU A 237 -2.85 4.75 16.89
C GLU A 237 -1.32 4.67 16.97
N LEU A 238 -0.61 5.01 15.90
CA LEU A 238 0.84 4.98 15.83
C LEU A 238 1.48 5.85 16.92
N LYS A 239 0.93 7.04 17.17
CA LYS A 239 1.39 7.93 18.24
C LYS A 239 1.22 7.32 19.64
N ARG A 240 0.10 6.61 19.90
CA ARG A 240 -0.11 5.87 21.15
C ARG A 240 0.89 4.71 21.31
N MET A 241 1.34 4.13 20.21
CA MET A 241 2.40 3.11 20.16
C MET A 241 3.82 3.71 20.18
N GLY A 242 3.97 5.01 20.42
CA GLY A 242 5.27 5.67 20.56
C GLY A 242 6.00 5.96 19.24
N VAL A 243 5.38 5.69 18.09
CA VAL A 243 5.92 6.05 16.77
C VAL A 243 5.95 7.58 16.62
N LYS A 244 7.06 8.10 16.10
CA LYS A 244 7.26 9.52 15.81
C LYS A 244 6.58 9.88 14.50
N ILE A 245 5.66 10.84 14.55
CA ILE A 245 4.85 11.23 13.41
C ILE A 245 5.31 12.59 12.88
N GLY A 246 5.59 12.69 11.59
CA GLY A 246 5.89 13.93 10.90
C GLY A 246 5.03 14.13 9.64
N ALA A 247 4.85 15.40 9.27
CA ALA A 247 4.25 15.79 8.00
C ALA A 247 5.32 16.43 7.12
N ALA A 248 5.29 16.17 5.82
CA ALA A 248 6.25 16.74 4.89
C ALA A 248 5.59 17.06 3.54
N SER A 249 5.62 18.32 3.11
CA SER A 249 4.98 18.76 1.86
C SER A 249 5.78 19.89 1.20
N SER A 250 5.78 19.93 -0.14
CA SER A 250 6.37 21.03 -0.91
C SER A 250 5.56 22.33 -0.80
N SER A 251 4.36 22.29 -0.24
CA SER A 251 3.45 23.44 -0.12
C SER A 251 3.83 24.33 1.07
N LYS A 252 3.88 25.65 0.85
CA LYS A 252 3.99 26.65 1.94
C LYS A 252 2.76 26.70 2.85
N ASN A 253 1.66 26.02 2.47
CA ASN A 253 0.39 26.03 3.21
C ASN A 253 0.21 24.80 4.12
N CYS A 254 1.20 23.90 4.20
CA CYS A 254 1.08 22.66 4.97
C CYS A 254 0.69 22.91 6.44
N ARG A 255 1.39 23.81 7.13
CA ARG A 255 1.09 24.12 8.53
C ARG A 255 -0.27 24.84 8.72
N PRO A 256 -0.62 25.88 7.93
CA PRO A 256 -1.96 26.46 7.94
C PRO A 256 -3.11 25.44 7.75
N ILE A 257 -2.93 24.47 6.85
CA ILE A 257 -3.91 23.40 6.61
C ILE A 257 -4.06 22.53 7.86
N LEU A 258 -2.95 22.12 8.49
CA LEU A 258 -2.97 21.32 9.73
C LEU A 258 -3.65 22.04 10.90
N VAL A 259 -3.46 23.36 11.02
CA VAL A 259 -4.11 24.19 12.04
C VAL A 259 -5.62 24.27 11.78
N THR A 260 -6.00 24.57 10.53
CA THR A 260 -7.42 24.69 10.13
C THR A 260 -8.16 23.35 10.29
N ALA A 261 -7.48 22.24 10.06
CA ALA A 261 -8.00 20.89 10.26
C ALA A 261 -7.93 20.40 11.73
N GLU A 262 -7.43 21.21 12.66
CA GLU A 262 -7.28 20.90 14.08
C GLU A 262 -6.45 19.63 14.38
N ILE A 263 -5.51 19.29 13.51
CA ILE A 263 -4.68 18.07 13.60
C ILE A 263 -3.18 18.36 13.71
N GLU A 264 -2.75 19.62 13.75
CA GLU A 264 -1.34 20.00 13.92
C GLU A 264 -0.68 19.27 15.09
N SER A 265 -1.39 19.15 16.22
CA SER A 265 -0.90 18.48 17.42
C SER A 265 -0.56 16.99 17.24
N LEU A 266 -1.00 16.35 16.15
CA LEU A 266 -0.66 14.96 15.83
C LEU A 266 0.79 14.82 15.34
N PHE A 267 1.37 15.88 14.76
CA PHE A 267 2.68 15.86 14.11
C PHE A 267 3.74 16.50 15.02
N SER A 268 4.81 15.77 15.28
CA SER A 268 5.94 16.28 16.08
C SER A 268 6.89 17.16 15.26
N VAL A 269 6.91 16.94 13.94
CA VAL A 269 7.70 17.68 12.97
C VAL A 269 6.83 17.96 11.76
N VAL A 270 6.94 19.16 11.21
CA VAL A 270 6.32 19.56 9.95
C VAL A 270 7.40 20.20 9.09
N ILE A 271 7.68 19.61 7.93
CA ILE A 271 8.55 20.19 6.90
C ILE A 271 7.65 20.68 5.77
N ASP A 272 7.47 21.99 5.69
CA ASP A 272 6.67 22.62 4.64
C ASP A 272 7.54 23.38 3.64
N GLY A 273 6.92 23.98 2.63
CA GLY A 273 7.63 24.75 1.61
C GLY A 273 8.43 25.95 2.16
N VAL A 274 8.06 26.49 3.33
CA VAL A 274 8.79 27.60 3.97
C VAL A 274 10.07 27.06 4.60
N VAL A 275 9.96 25.94 5.34
CA VAL A 275 11.11 25.25 5.94
C VAL A 275 12.06 24.76 4.84
N SER A 276 11.51 24.15 3.78
CA SER A 276 12.28 23.65 2.63
C SER A 276 13.13 24.75 1.98
N GLU A 277 12.55 25.94 1.76
CA GLU A 277 13.26 27.09 1.18
C GLU A 277 14.35 27.61 2.13
N SER A 278 14.04 27.75 3.42
CA SER A 278 15.00 28.22 4.42
C SER A 278 16.22 27.31 4.58
N LEU A 279 16.05 26.01 4.33
CA LEU A 279 17.09 25.00 4.44
C LEU A 279 17.71 24.62 3.08
N GLY A 280 17.25 25.21 1.98
CA GLY A 280 17.74 24.91 0.62
C GLY A 280 17.52 23.46 0.18
N LEU A 281 16.44 22.80 0.65
CA LEU A 281 16.13 21.41 0.31
C LEU A 281 15.60 21.31 -1.12
N LYS A 282 15.99 20.26 -1.84
CA LYS A 282 15.44 19.98 -3.17
C LYS A 282 14.01 19.43 -3.05
N GLY A 283 13.14 19.88 -3.94
CA GLY A 283 11.76 19.37 -4.03
C GLY A 283 11.70 17.93 -4.58
N LYS A 284 10.55 17.29 -4.40
CA LYS A 284 10.22 15.98 -4.99
C LYS A 284 10.48 16.01 -6.50
N PRO A 285 11.13 14.99 -7.11
CA PRO A 285 11.34 13.64 -6.58
C PRO A 285 12.63 13.44 -5.75
N ALA A 286 13.37 14.51 -5.42
CA ALA A 286 14.49 14.38 -4.49
C ALA A 286 13.97 14.05 -3.07
N PRO A 287 14.70 13.24 -2.27
CA PRO A 287 14.24 12.75 -0.97
C PRO A 287 14.36 13.78 0.17
N ASP A 288 14.96 14.95 -0.10
CA ASP A 288 15.42 15.91 0.91
C ASP A 288 14.34 16.30 1.93
N ILE A 289 13.12 16.64 1.46
CA ILE A 289 12.00 17.04 2.34
C ILE A 289 11.61 15.91 3.31
N PHE A 290 11.53 14.67 2.83
CA PHE A 290 11.15 13.51 3.65
C PHE A 290 12.26 13.05 4.58
N THR A 291 13.49 12.95 4.07
CA THR A 291 14.66 12.54 4.86
C THR A 291 14.99 13.56 5.94
N LYS A 292 14.83 14.87 5.67
CA LYS A 292 14.93 15.91 6.70
C LYS A 292 13.84 15.79 7.76
N CYS A 293 12.61 15.45 7.37
CA CYS A 293 11.54 15.21 8.33
C CYS A 293 11.88 14.04 9.27
N ALA A 294 12.35 12.90 8.73
CA ALA A 294 12.81 11.76 9.52
C ALA A 294 13.99 12.13 10.46
N GLU A 295 14.98 12.86 9.96
CA GLU A 295 16.11 13.36 10.75
C GLU A 295 15.63 14.21 11.94
N MET A 296 14.74 15.18 11.70
CA MET A 296 14.19 16.06 12.75
C MET A 296 13.28 15.32 13.73
N LEU A 297 12.63 14.23 13.31
CA LEU A 297 11.89 13.32 14.20
C LEU A 297 12.82 12.48 15.09
N GLY A 298 14.13 12.42 14.77
CA GLY A 298 15.12 11.61 15.46
C GLY A 298 15.02 10.12 15.11
N VAL A 299 14.60 9.79 13.88
CA VAL A 299 14.41 8.40 13.40
C VAL A 299 15.15 8.19 12.07
N HIS A 300 15.63 6.97 11.84
CA HIS A 300 16.28 6.64 10.57
C HIS A 300 15.22 6.36 9.47
N PRO A 301 15.43 6.77 8.20
CA PRO A 301 14.49 6.47 7.11
C PRO A 301 14.15 4.97 6.99
N ARG A 302 15.15 4.08 7.06
CA ARG A 302 14.94 2.60 7.10
C ARG A 302 14.10 2.08 8.27
N GLU A 303 13.97 2.85 9.35
CA GLU A 303 13.10 2.52 10.48
C GLU A 303 11.78 3.31 10.41
N SER A 304 11.45 3.87 9.25
CA SER A 304 10.33 4.78 9.08
C SER A 304 9.47 4.43 7.86
N ILE A 305 8.19 4.76 7.96
CA ILE A 305 7.22 4.70 6.87
C ILE A 305 7.18 6.07 6.18
N MET A 306 7.12 6.08 4.86
CA MET A 306 6.77 7.25 4.05
C MET A 306 5.42 7.00 3.36
N VAL A 307 4.51 7.96 3.43
CA VAL A 307 3.18 7.87 2.83
C VAL A 307 2.93 9.03 1.86
N GLU A 308 2.49 8.70 0.64
CA GLU A 308 2.33 9.67 -0.45
C GLU A 308 1.22 9.26 -1.44
N ASP A 309 0.58 10.21 -2.12
CA ASP A 309 -0.43 9.96 -3.17
C ASP A 309 0.06 10.26 -4.61
N ALA A 310 1.19 10.96 -4.76
CA ALA A 310 1.81 11.31 -6.03
C ALA A 310 3.06 10.47 -6.39
N THR A 311 3.25 10.19 -7.69
CA THR A 311 4.40 9.41 -8.21
C THR A 311 5.75 10.03 -7.87
N SER A 312 5.88 11.37 -7.94
CA SER A 312 7.12 12.08 -7.62
C SER A 312 7.50 11.96 -6.14
N GLY A 313 6.53 11.94 -5.23
CA GLY A 313 6.81 11.75 -3.81
C GLY A 313 7.10 10.28 -3.46
N VAL A 314 6.45 9.32 -4.14
CA VAL A 314 6.80 7.89 -4.02
C VAL A 314 8.26 7.66 -4.45
N GLN A 315 8.67 8.25 -5.57
CA GLN A 315 10.07 8.24 -6.02
C GLN A 315 11.01 8.84 -4.96
N ALA A 316 10.60 9.94 -4.32
CA ALA A 316 11.37 10.56 -3.25
C ALA A 316 11.50 9.66 -2.01
N GLY A 317 10.42 8.98 -1.59
CA GLY A 317 10.51 8.00 -0.51
C GLY A 317 11.42 6.83 -0.85
N LYS A 318 11.35 6.32 -2.08
CA LYS A 318 12.24 5.24 -2.54
C LYS A 318 13.70 5.69 -2.58
N ALA A 319 13.98 6.88 -3.11
CA ALA A 319 15.32 7.48 -3.14
C ALA A 319 15.86 7.80 -1.74
N GLY A 320 14.98 8.06 -0.78
CA GLY A 320 15.31 8.32 0.62
C GLY A 320 15.56 7.06 1.47
N ASP A 321 15.47 5.86 0.86
CA ASP A 321 15.70 4.57 1.52
C ASP A 321 14.83 4.37 2.77
N PHE A 322 13.56 4.79 2.66
CA PHE A 322 12.56 4.52 3.68
C PHE A 322 12.29 3.01 3.78
N GLY A 323 12.09 2.52 5.00
CA GLY A 323 11.88 1.08 5.22
C GLY A 323 10.54 0.57 4.69
N LEU A 324 9.58 1.47 4.50
CA LEU A 324 8.32 1.21 3.81
C LEU A 324 7.83 2.47 3.10
N VAL A 325 7.52 2.36 1.83
CA VAL A 325 6.93 3.42 0.99
C VAL A 325 5.50 3.02 0.63
N VAL A 326 4.52 3.71 1.22
CA VAL A 326 3.09 3.49 1.01
C VAL A 326 2.53 4.51 0.03
N GLY A 327 2.00 4.04 -1.10
CA GLY A 327 1.26 4.87 -2.05
C GLY A 327 -0.24 4.91 -1.73
N ILE A 328 -0.90 6.06 -1.91
CA ILE A 328 -2.34 6.23 -1.75
C ILE A 328 -3.01 6.54 -3.10
N ASP A 329 -3.88 5.66 -3.58
CA ASP A 329 -4.63 5.86 -4.83
C ASP A 329 -5.99 6.50 -4.58
N ARG A 330 -6.01 7.84 -4.58
CA ARG A 330 -7.27 8.62 -4.51
C ARG A 330 -8.05 8.64 -5.83
N ALA A 331 -7.49 8.11 -6.92
CA ALA A 331 -8.08 8.12 -8.26
C ALA A 331 -8.90 6.86 -8.58
N LYS A 332 -9.31 6.08 -7.56
CA LYS A 332 -10.15 4.88 -7.65
C LYS A 332 -9.56 3.80 -8.57
N GLY A 333 -8.28 3.47 -8.37
CA GLY A 333 -7.59 2.40 -9.09
C GLY A 333 -6.78 2.86 -10.31
N ARG A 334 -6.94 4.12 -10.75
CA ARG A 334 -6.22 4.66 -11.91
C ARG A 334 -4.76 5.00 -11.61
N ASN A 335 -4.41 5.30 -10.35
CA ASN A 335 -3.04 5.68 -9.98
C ASN A 335 -2.23 4.53 -9.38
N ARG A 336 -2.86 3.37 -9.11
CA ARG A 336 -2.21 2.21 -8.50
C ARG A 336 -0.96 1.74 -9.24
N GLN A 337 -1.07 1.48 -10.53
CA GLN A 337 0.06 0.99 -11.33
C GLN A 337 1.18 2.04 -11.45
N PRO A 338 0.89 3.32 -11.74
CA PRO A 338 1.90 4.38 -11.68
C PRO A 338 2.65 4.46 -10.35
N LEU A 339 1.97 4.37 -9.21
CA LEU A 339 2.59 4.42 -7.88
C LEU A 339 3.48 3.20 -7.60
N LEU A 340 3.05 1.99 -7.97
CA LEU A 340 3.88 0.79 -7.86
C LEU A 340 5.15 0.91 -8.74
N SER A 341 4.99 1.34 -10.00
CA SER A 341 6.12 1.55 -10.92
C SER A 341 7.07 2.65 -10.45
N ALA A 342 6.59 3.62 -9.66
CA ALA A 342 7.38 4.69 -9.06
C ALA A 342 8.22 4.23 -7.84
N GLY A 343 7.96 3.04 -7.30
CA GLY A 343 8.71 2.45 -6.19
C GLY A 343 7.96 2.30 -4.88
N ALA A 344 6.63 2.38 -4.87
CA ALA A 344 5.83 2.04 -3.70
C ALA A 344 5.91 0.54 -3.40
N ASP A 345 6.10 0.18 -2.13
CA ASP A 345 6.10 -1.21 -1.68
C ASP A 345 4.67 -1.76 -1.55
N VAL A 346 3.72 -0.88 -1.21
CA VAL A 346 2.29 -1.18 -1.15
C VAL A 346 1.48 0.05 -1.59
N VAL A 347 0.37 -0.19 -2.28
CA VAL A 347 -0.59 0.87 -2.64
C VAL A 347 -1.95 0.56 -2.04
N LEU A 348 -2.55 1.57 -1.40
CA LEU A 348 -3.85 1.52 -0.75
C LEU A 348 -4.75 2.61 -1.36
N ASP A 349 -6.04 2.36 -1.51
CA ASP A 349 -7.02 3.41 -1.80
C ASP A 349 -7.29 4.27 -0.56
N ASP A 350 -7.22 3.66 0.64
CA ASP A 350 -7.44 4.32 1.92
C ASP A 350 -6.82 3.54 3.09
N PHE A 351 -6.41 4.21 4.18
CA PHE A 351 -5.86 3.50 5.34
C PHE A 351 -6.87 2.62 6.10
N SER A 352 -8.17 2.72 5.81
CA SER A 352 -9.15 1.70 6.21
C SER A 352 -8.91 0.34 5.54
N GLN A 353 -7.88 0.22 4.70
CA GLN A 353 -7.34 -1.00 4.14
C GLN A 353 -6.04 -1.43 4.84
N ILE A 354 -5.66 -0.98 6.03
CA ILE A 354 -4.50 -1.58 6.71
C ILE A 354 -4.50 -1.27 8.21
N THR A 355 -3.83 -2.11 9.00
CA THR A 355 -3.57 -1.78 10.42
C THR A 355 -2.14 -1.32 10.59
N SER A 356 -1.89 -0.62 11.70
CA SER A 356 -0.57 -0.42 12.28
C SER A 356 0.29 -1.70 12.23
N TRP A 357 -0.27 -2.86 12.63
CA TRP A 357 0.43 -4.15 12.63
C TRP A 357 0.86 -4.62 11.24
N HIS A 358 0.00 -4.51 10.23
CA HIS A 358 0.39 -4.88 8.87
C HIS A 358 1.51 -3.98 8.34
N LEU A 359 1.53 -2.70 8.73
CA LEU A 359 2.65 -1.82 8.41
C LEU A 359 3.92 -2.28 9.15
N ASN A 360 3.79 -2.73 10.39
CA ASN A 360 4.89 -3.25 11.19
C ASN A 360 5.50 -4.54 10.65
N ASP A 361 4.68 -5.39 10.02
CA ASP A 361 5.13 -6.64 9.41
C ASP A 361 6.18 -6.43 8.31
N PHE A 362 6.24 -5.23 7.70
CA PHE A 362 7.32 -4.85 6.78
C PHE A 362 8.66 -4.64 7.46
N PHE A 363 8.67 -4.31 8.76
CA PHE A 363 9.86 -3.96 9.53
C PHE A 363 10.32 -5.05 10.49
N LEU A 364 9.56 -6.16 10.63
CA LEU A 364 9.96 -7.28 11.50
C LEU A 364 11.43 -7.63 11.21
N PRO A 365 12.26 -7.72 12.26
CA PRO A 365 13.71 -7.65 12.13
C PRO A 365 14.22 -8.73 11.20
N ASN A 366 15.03 -8.33 10.22
CA ASN A 366 16.01 -9.20 9.58
C ASN A 366 17.29 -9.19 10.42
N ASP A 367 17.18 -9.49 11.72
CA ASP A 367 18.38 -9.74 12.51
C ASP A 367 18.94 -11.06 11.98
N ALA A 368 19.89 -10.97 11.03
CA ALA A 368 20.33 -12.08 10.18
C ALA A 368 20.84 -13.29 10.99
N GLY A 369 21.13 -13.10 12.29
CA GLY A 369 21.48 -14.17 13.22
C GLY A 369 20.32 -15.04 13.73
N TYR A 370 19.07 -14.55 13.69
CA TYR A 370 17.91 -15.25 14.28
C TYR A 370 16.73 -15.45 13.33
N VAL A 371 16.83 -15.02 12.07
CA VAL A 371 15.77 -15.21 11.09
C VAL A 371 16.22 -16.14 9.97
N LEU A 372 15.45 -17.20 9.74
CA LEU A 372 15.51 -17.98 8.51
C LEU A 372 14.48 -17.40 7.53
N GLN A 373 14.95 -16.85 6.41
CA GLN A 373 14.10 -16.22 5.41
C GLN A 373 14.24 -16.88 4.04
N PHE A 374 13.12 -16.97 3.33
CA PHE A 374 13.03 -17.41 1.94
C PHE A 374 12.16 -16.41 1.18
N ASP A 375 12.72 -15.74 0.17
CA ASP A 375 12.07 -14.65 -0.58
C ASP A 375 11.44 -15.11 -1.90
N ASN A 376 11.27 -16.41 -2.07
CA ASN A 376 10.65 -17.01 -3.24
C ASN A 376 9.95 -18.31 -2.90
N TYR A 377 9.06 -18.75 -3.77
CA TYR A 377 8.48 -20.09 -3.72
C TYR A 377 9.29 -21.02 -4.64
N GLU A 378 9.86 -22.09 -4.09
CA GLU A 378 10.63 -23.07 -4.86
C GLU A 378 10.08 -24.48 -4.62
N PRO A 379 9.23 -25.01 -5.52
CA PRO A 379 8.54 -26.29 -5.35
C PRO A 379 9.41 -27.43 -4.83
N LYS A 380 10.59 -27.61 -5.44
CA LYS A 380 11.53 -28.69 -5.09
C LYS A 380 12.16 -28.55 -3.71
N GLN A 381 12.13 -27.35 -3.13
CA GLN A 381 12.68 -27.06 -1.81
C GLN A 381 11.60 -27.03 -0.71
N GLU A 382 10.30 -27.00 -1.04
CA GLU A 382 9.26 -26.76 -0.04
C GLU A 382 9.27 -27.82 1.06
N ARG A 383 9.44 -29.11 0.76
CA ARG A 383 9.59 -30.15 1.81
C ARG A 383 10.74 -29.92 2.78
N LEU A 384 11.87 -29.36 2.30
CA LEU A 384 13.00 -28.99 3.15
C LEU A 384 12.65 -27.77 3.99
N ARG A 385 12.07 -26.73 3.39
CA ARG A 385 11.68 -25.49 4.06
C ARG A 385 10.62 -25.75 5.12
N GLU A 386 9.66 -26.62 4.86
CA GLU A 386 8.69 -27.10 5.85
C GLU A 386 9.36 -27.76 7.06
N ALA A 387 10.44 -28.51 6.85
CA ALA A 387 11.20 -29.12 7.93
C ALA A 387 11.95 -28.05 8.74
N LEU A 388 12.67 -27.16 8.06
CA LEU A 388 13.42 -26.04 8.68
C LEU A 388 12.50 -25.09 9.46
N CYS A 389 11.29 -24.84 8.95
CA CYS A 389 10.27 -23.97 9.54
C CYS A 389 9.31 -24.70 10.49
N THR A 390 9.68 -25.89 10.99
CA THR A 390 8.87 -26.61 11.98
C THR A 390 8.82 -25.85 13.30
N LEU A 391 7.61 -25.65 13.83
CA LEU A 391 7.38 -25.07 15.15
C LEU A 391 7.06 -26.17 16.15
N GLY A 392 7.60 -26.10 17.36
CA GLY A 392 7.33 -27.08 18.39
C GLY A 392 7.74 -26.62 19.78
N ASN A 393 7.21 -27.28 20.81
CA ASN A 393 7.44 -26.95 22.21
C ASN A 393 7.88 -28.15 23.06
N GLY A 394 8.32 -29.23 22.42
CA GLY A 394 8.68 -30.50 23.05
C GLY A 394 7.49 -31.41 23.40
N TYR A 395 6.26 -30.89 23.42
CA TYR A 395 5.05 -31.72 23.55
C TYR A 395 4.51 -32.10 22.17
N PHE A 396 4.29 -31.11 21.30
CA PHE A 396 3.97 -31.35 19.90
C PHE A 396 4.78 -30.42 18.99
N ALA A 397 4.89 -30.83 17.74
CA ALA A 397 5.52 -30.06 16.68
C ALA A 397 4.65 -30.13 15.42
N THR A 398 4.61 -29.04 14.67
CA THR A 398 3.91 -28.94 13.40
C THR A 398 4.87 -28.37 12.36
N ARG A 399 5.00 -29.06 11.23
CA ARG A 399 5.83 -28.65 10.09
C ARG A 399 5.44 -27.26 9.61
N GLY A 400 6.38 -26.52 9.05
CA GLY A 400 6.20 -25.17 8.49
C GLY A 400 5.41 -25.12 7.18
N CYS A 401 4.53 -26.10 6.92
CA CYS A 401 3.71 -26.20 5.71
C CYS A 401 2.81 -24.97 5.53
N LEU A 402 2.42 -24.70 4.28
CA LEU A 402 1.40 -23.71 3.94
C LEU A 402 0.09 -24.03 4.65
N ASP A 403 -0.59 -22.99 5.13
CA ASP A 403 -1.84 -23.13 5.88
C ASP A 403 -2.96 -23.68 4.97
N GLU A 404 -2.92 -23.43 3.67
CA GLU A 404 -3.93 -23.93 2.72
C GLU A 404 -3.52 -25.23 2.02
N ALA A 405 -2.28 -25.69 2.17
CA ALA A 405 -1.80 -26.88 1.47
C ALA A 405 -2.30 -28.17 2.10
N ARG A 406 -2.59 -29.15 1.24
CA ARG A 406 -2.83 -30.54 1.63
C ARG A 406 -1.61 -31.39 1.30
N ALA A 407 -1.55 -32.59 1.89
CA ALA A 407 -0.47 -33.52 1.58
C ALA A 407 -0.57 -33.95 0.11
N ASP A 408 0.54 -33.82 -0.61
CA ASP A 408 0.71 -34.29 -1.97
C ASP A 408 2.00 -35.12 -2.12
N ALA A 409 2.23 -35.67 -3.31
CA ALA A 409 3.34 -36.58 -3.57
C ALA A 409 4.71 -35.89 -3.58
N ASP A 410 4.77 -34.59 -3.87
CA ASP A 410 5.96 -33.93 -4.39
C ASP A 410 6.37 -32.66 -3.62
N GLU A 411 5.44 -31.77 -3.30
CA GLU A 411 5.70 -30.41 -2.79
C GLU A 411 5.36 -30.28 -1.30
N HIS A 412 4.10 -30.56 -0.92
CA HIS A 412 3.64 -30.26 0.43
C HIS A 412 3.32 -31.50 1.26
N TYR A 413 3.72 -31.44 2.53
CA TYR A 413 3.43 -32.48 3.51
C TYR A 413 3.14 -31.88 4.89
N PRO A 414 1.89 -31.46 5.16
CA PRO A 414 1.50 -31.03 6.49
C PRO A 414 1.66 -32.19 7.47
N GLY A 415 2.51 -31.98 8.48
CA GLY A 415 2.82 -32.97 9.50
C GLY A 415 2.69 -32.38 10.89
N THR A 416 1.87 -33.01 11.74
CA THR A 416 1.80 -32.70 13.17
C THR A 416 2.15 -33.94 13.97
N TYR A 417 3.08 -33.82 14.90
CA TYR A 417 3.60 -34.93 15.68
C TYR A 417 3.58 -34.57 17.15
N MET A 418 3.45 -35.58 18.01
CA MET A 418 3.58 -35.39 19.46
C MET A 418 4.68 -36.28 20.04
N ALA A 419 5.27 -35.83 21.13
CA ALA A 419 6.17 -36.65 21.92
C ALA A 419 5.49 -37.97 22.30
N ARG A 420 6.20 -39.09 22.07
CA ARG A 420 5.70 -40.45 22.30
C ARG A 420 4.52 -40.88 21.43
N GLY A 421 4.22 -40.17 20.34
CA GLY A 421 3.17 -40.51 19.38
C GLY A 421 3.54 -41.66 18.45
N TRP A 422 4.01 -42.80 18.98
CA TRP A 422 4.44 -43.96 18.18
C TRP A 422 3.31 -44.98 18.01
N ASN A 423 3.24 -45.59 16.82
CA ASN A 423 2.32 -46.69 16.55
C ASN A 423 3.04 -47.75 15.72
N ARG A 424 3.00 -49.00 16.18
CA ARG A 424 3.64 -50.13 15.50
C ARG A 424 2.61 -50.90 14.68
N GLU A 425 2.88 -51.02 13.38
CA GLU A 425 2.06 -51.77 12.42
C GLU A 425 2.87 -52.89 11.76
N VAL A 426 2.17 -53.89 11.23
CA VAL A 426 2.77 -55.00 10.49
C VAL A 426 2.25 -54.99 9.07
N SER A 427 3.13 -54.79 8.11
CA SER A 427 2.83 -54.75 6.68
C SER A 427 3.32 -56.01 5.97
N LYS A 428 2.61 -56.41 4.91
CA LYS A 428 3.06 -57.48 4.01
C LYS A 428 3.89 -56.88 2.88
N VAL A 429 5.20 -57.10 2.90
CA VAL A 429 6.12 -56.67 1.85
C VAL A 429 6.76 -57.91 1.23
N GLU A 430 6.55 -58.11 -0.08
CA GLU A 430 7.02 -59.30 -0.80
C GLU A 430 6.66 -60.63 -0.10
N GLY A 431 5.44 -60.69 0.46
CA GLY A 431 4.92 -61.87 1.17
C GLY A 431 5.45 -62.06 2.60
N ARG A 432 6.37 -61.20 3.09
CA ARG A 432 6.90 -61.25 4.46
C ARG A 432 6.22 -60.23 5.36
N ASP A 433 6.06 -60.58 6.63
CA ASP A 433 5.63 -59.64 7.66
C ASP A 433 6.79 -58.73 8.05
N VAL A 434 6.59 -57.43 7.82
CA VAL A 434 7.53 -56.37 8.20
C VAL A 434 6.85 -55.51 9.25
N ALA A 435 7.33 -55.60 10.49
CA ALA A 435 6.87 -54.75 11.58
C ALA A 435 7.64 -53.43 11.56
N ASN A 436 6.93 -52.31 11.49
CA ASN A 436 7.51 -50.97 11.52
C ASN A 436 6.83 -50.13 12.61
N GLU A 437 7.63 -49.33 13.32
CA GLU A 437 7.14 -48.41 14.34
C GLU A 437 7.33 -46.98 13.85
N ASP A 438 6.23 -46.28 13.65
CA ASP A 438 6.21 -44.95 13.05
C ASP A 438 5.78 -43.89 14.07
N LEU A 439 6.41 -42.72 13.97
CA LEU A 439 5.89 -41.52 14.60
C LEU A 439 4.65 -41.08 13.80
N VAL A 440 3.49 -41.13 14.44
CA VAL A 440 2.20 -40.93 13.78
C VAL A 440 2.01 -39.46 13.41
N ASN A 441 1.69 -39.20 12.14
CA ASN A 441 1.16 -37.90 11.72
C ASN A 441 -0.27 -37.74 12.26
N LEU A 442 -0.42 -36.82 13.21
CA LEU A 442 -1.67 -36.47 13.88
C LEU A 442 -2.54 -35.57 12.99
N PRO A 443 -3.85 -35.42 13.28
CA PRO A 443 -4.73 -34.57 12.48
C PRO A 443 -4.14 -33.20 12.20
N ASN A 444 -4.25 -32.74 10.95
CA ASN A 444 -3.71 -31.46 10.54
C ASN A 444 -4.64 -30.33 11.00
N TRP A 445 -4.17 -29.52 11.95
CA TRP A 445 -4.95 -28.45 12.56
C TRP A 445 -4.73 -27.08 11.95
N ILE A 446 -3.71 -26.91 11.10
CA ILE A 446 -3.35 -25.59 10.53
C ILE A 446 -4.18 -25.22 9.30
N HIS A 447 -5.05 -26.12 8.83
CA HIS A 447 -5.72 -25.90 7.56
C HIS A 447 -6.73 -24.75 7.63
N VAL A 448 -6.42 -23.68 6.91
CA VAL A 448 -7.27 -22.52 6.66
C VAL A 448 -7.29 -22.30 5.16
N THR A 449 -8.42 -21.93 4.57
CA THR A 449 -8.50 -21.54 3.15
C THR A 449 -9.67 -20.58 2.95
N PHE A 450 -9.78 -20.00 1.76
CA PHE A 450 -10.82 -19.07 1.38
C PHE A 450 -11.30 -19.31 -0.04
N ARG A 451 -12.47 -18.78 -0.40
CA ARG A 451 -12.90 -18.63 -1.79
C ARG A 451 -13.61 -17.30 -1.98
N PRO A 452 -13.26 -16.54 -3.03
CA PRO A 452 -14.11 -15.47 -3.54
C PRO A 452 -15.48 -16.03 -4.00
N ASP A 453 -16.48 -15.17 -4.08
CA ASP A 453 -17.81 -15.58 -4.52
C ASP A 453 -17.79 -16.23 -5.91
N GLY A 454 -18.56 -17.31 -6.07
CA GLY A 454 -18.64 -18.07 -7.32
C GLY A 454 -17.38 -18.84 -7.72
N LYS A 455 -16.37 -18.94 -6.85
CA LYS A 455 -15.07 -19.57 -7.16
C LYS A 455 -14.80 -20.81 -6.33
N ASP A 456 -13.85 -21.60 -6.79
CA ASP A 456 -13.35 -22.76 -6.05
C ASP A 456 -12.55 -22.33 -4.81
N TRP A 457 -12.40 -23.28 -3.87
CA TRP A 457 -11.52 -23.09 -2.72
C TRP A 457 -10.08 -22.86 -3.17
N PHE A 458 -9.46 -21.83 -2.61
CA PHE A 458 -8.05 -21.53 -2.85
C PHE A 458 -7.20 -22.75 -2.45
N SER A 459 -6.31 -23.14 -3.36
CA SER A 459 -5.54 -24.37 -3.26
C SER A 459 -4.17 -24.21 -3.88
N TRP A 460 -3.14 -24.67 -3.19
CA TRP A 460 -1.77 -24.79 -3.71
C TRP A 460 -1.56 -26.06 -4.53
N ASN A 461 -2.54 -26.96 -4.59
CA ASN A 461 -2.43 -28.17 -5.38
C ASN A 461 -2.43 -27.81 -6.87
N ARG A 462 -1.49 -28.40 -7.61
CA ARG A 462 -1.40 -28.23 -9.06
C ARG A 462 -2.54 -28.94 -9.78
N ASP A 463 -2.90 -28.40 -10.93
CA ASP A 463 -3.76 -29.06 -11.90
C ASP A 463 -3.05 -30.28 -12.53
N ALA A 464 -3.78 -31.04 -13.36
CA ALA A 464 -3.23 -32.20 -14.05
C ALA A 464 -2.07 -31.89 -15.03
N LYS A 465 -1.84 -30.61 -15.35
CA LYS A 465 -0.74 -30.14 -16.21
C LYS A 465 0.44 -29.60 -15.38
N GLY A 466 0.35 -29.62 -14.06
CA GLY A 466 1.40 -29.12 -13.17
C GLY A 466 1.35 -27.61 -12.92
N ASN A 467 0.24 -26.92 -13.24
CA ASN A 467 0.12 -25.48 -13.02
C ASN A 467 -0.61 -25.17 -11.71
N LEU A 468 -0.24 -24.08 -11.06
CA LEU A 468 -1.04 -23.52 -9.96
C LEU A 468 -2.33 -22.90 -10.53
N PRO A 469 -3.45 -22.92 -9.79
CA PRO A 469 -4.71 -22.30 -10.23
C PRO A 469 -4.70 -20.76 -10.15
N PHE A 470 -3.54 -20.16 -9.89
CA PHE A 470 -3.33 -18.72 -9.78
C PHE A 470 -1.91 -18.36 -10.26
N GLU A 471 -1.72 -17.09 -10.61
CA GLU A 471 -0.43 -16.46 -10.83
C GLU A 471 0.13 -15.99 -9.47
N LEU A 472 1.33 -16.45 -9.10
CA LEU A 472 2.01 -16.02 -7.87
C LEU A 472 2.83 -14.75 -8.16
N LEU A 473 2.40 -13.62 -7.60
CA LEU A 473 3.02 -12.31 -7.81
C LEU A 473 4.13 -12.01 -6.80
N HIS A 474 4.02 -12.53 -5.59
CA HIS A 474 4.99 -12.34 -4.51
C HIS A 474 4.93 -13.52 -3.54
N TYR A 475 6.06 -13.89 -2.94
CA TYR A 475 6.12 -14.87 -1.87
C TYR A 475 7.33 -14.63 -0.97
N ASP A 476 7.12 -14.60 0.33
CA ASP A 476 8.17 -14.71 1.33
C ASP A 476 7.72 -15.53 2.55
N THR A 477 8.66 -16.22 3.18
CA THR A 477 8.48 -16.91 4.45
C THR A 477 9.64 -16.56 5.38
N ARG A 478 9.33 -16.27 6.64
CA ARG A 478 10.29 -15.93 7.69
C ARG A 478 10.00 -16.74 8.94
N LEU A 479 11.01 -17.45 9.44
CA LEU A 479 11.00 -18.02 10.79
C LEU A 479 11.88 -17.16 11.68
N ASP A 480 11.25 -16.46 12.62
CA ASP A 480 11.93 -15.89 13.78
C ASP A 480 12.23 -17.02 14.78
N THR A 481 13.49 -17.43 14.81
CA THR A 481 13.96 -18.50 15.69
C THR A 481 14.09 -18.06 17.14
N HIS A 482 14.16 -16.76 17.42
CA HIS A 482 14.20 -16.23 18.78
C HIS A 482 12.83 -16.34 19.45
N ASN A 483 11.78 -15.94 18.73
CA ASN A 483 10.41 -15.94 19.25
C ASN A 483 9.60 -17.21 18.90
N GLY A 484 10.12 -18.06 18.00
CA GLY A 484 9.40 -19.24 17.51
C GLY A 484 8.16 -18.88 16.69
N LEU A 485 8.29 -17.82 15.87
CA LEU A 485 7.22 -17.26 15.07
C LEU A 485 7.49 -17.50 13.58
N LEU A 486 6.59 -18.24 12.94
CA LEU A 486 6.61 -18.41 11.49
C LEU A 486 5.65 -17.39 10.86
N VAL A 487 6.18 -16.53 10.00
CA VAL A 487 5.41 -15.56 9.21
C VAL A 487 5.54 -15.93 7.74
N ARG A 488 4.44 -15.80 7.00
CA ARG A 488 4.43 -15.98 5.56
C ARG A 488 3.59 -14.91 4.90
N ARG A 489 4.05 -14.39 3.76
CA ARG A 489 3.33 -13.40 2.95
C ARG A 489 3.40 -13.78 1.49
N TYR A 490 2.28 -13.73 0.78
CA TYR A 490 2.26 -13.93 -0.66
C TYR A 490 1.11 -13.17 -1.29
N ARG A 491 1.30 -12.86 -2.57
CA ARG A 491 0.30 -12.19 -3.41
C ARG A 491 -0.04 -13.11 -4.56
N VAL A 492 -1.33 -13.35 -4.75
CA VAL A 492 -1.82 -14.20 -5.83
C VAL A 492 -2.78 -13.42 -6.69
N LYS A 493 -2.76 -13.71 -7.98
CA LYS A 493 -3.71 -13.20 -8.95
C LYS A 493 -4.45 -14.37 -9.57
N ASP A 494 -5.76 -14.36 -9.47
CA ASP A 494 -6.58 -15.41 -10.08
C ASP A 494 -6.83 -15.16 -11.57
N ASP A 495 -7.57 -16.10 -12.18
CA ASP A 495 -7.97 -16.10 -13.59
C ASP A 495 -8.83 -14.89 -14.01
N GLU A 496 -9.49 -14.22 -13.06
CA GLU A 496 -10.25 -12.98 -13.26
C GLU A 496 -9.39 -11.72 -13.05
N GLY A 497 -8.11 -11.88 -12.72
CA GLY A 497 -7.21 -10.77 -12.46
C GLY A 497 -7.37 -10.13 -11.08
N ARG A 498 -8.11 -10.77 -10.17
CA ARG A 498 -8.24 -10.30 -8.78
C ARG A 498 -6.97 -10.64 -8.02
N ILE A 499 -6.38 -9.62 -7.42
CA ILE A 499 -5.16 -9.71 -6.63
C ILE A 499 -5.54 -9.77 -5.16
N THR A 500 -5.05 -10.80 -4.48
CA THR A 500 -5.25 -10.98 -3.04
C THR A 500 -3.89 -11.18 -2.38
N MET A 501 -3.60 -10.37 -1.37
CA MET A 501 -2.46 -10.62 -0.47
C MET A 501 -2.92 -11.46 0.71
N ILE A 502 -2.14 -12.51 0.99
CA ILE A 502 -2.35 -13.41 2.11
C ILE A 502 -1.14 -13.29 3.05
N MET A 503 -1.42 -13.22 4.33
CA MET A 503 -0.40 -13.16 5.36
C MET A 503 -0.76 -14.04 6.55
N THR A 504 0.14 -14.96 6.90
CA THR A 504 -0.06 -15.93 7.98
C THR A 504 1.01 -15.77 9.06
N HIS A 505 0.60 -15.93 10.31
CA HIS A 505 1.48 -16.01 11.48
C HIS A 505 1.15 -17.26 12.25
N ARG A 506 2.15 -18.06 12.59
CA ARG A 506 1.97 -19.31 13.33
C ARG A 506 2.90 -19.39 14.52
N VAL A 507 2.36 -19.89 15.63
CA VAL A 507 3.10 -20.17 16.87
C VAL A 507 2.62 -21.50 17.47
N VAL A 508 3.56 -22.28 17.99
CA VAL A 508 3.30 -23.38 18.93
C VAL A 508 3.71 -22.90 20.32
N HIS A 509 2.75 -22.77 21.24
CA HIS A 509 2.96 -22.04 22.48
C HIS A 509 3.88 -22.80 23.44
N MET A 510 4.98 -22.16 23.87
CA MET A 510 5.98 -22.79 24.78
C MET A 510 5.43 -23.07 26.19
N LYS A 511 4.77 -22.09 26.84
CA LYS A 511 4.20 -22.27 28.20
C LYS A 511 2.91 -23.08 28.27
N LYS A 512 2.10 -23.08 27.21
CA LYS A 512 0.86 -23.87 27.12
C LYS A 512 1.07 -24.98 26.10
N PRO A 513 1.62 -26.13 26.53
CA PRO A 513 2.18 -27.14 25.62
C PRO A 513 1.18 -27.72 24.61
N HIS A 514 -0.12 -27.59 24.91
CA HIS A 514 -1.23 -28.08 24.09
C HIS A 514 -1.76 -27.06 23.09
N LEU A 515 -1.24 -25.83 23.05
CA LEU A 515 -1.84 -24.72 22.31
C LEU A 515 -1.01 -24.36 21.07
N GLY A 516 -1.65 -24.37 19.92
CA GLY A 516 -1.16 -23.81 18.66
C GLY A 516 -2.04 -22.67 18.18
N LEU A 517 -1.45 -21.72 17.47
CA LEU A 517 -2.15 -20.56 16.93
C LEU A 517 -1.78 -20.32 15.47
N VAL A 518 -2.79 -19.96 14.67
CA VAL A 518 -2.65 -19.39 13.33
C VAL A 518 -3.45 -18.08 13.29
N LYS A 519 -2.79 -16.99 12.91
CA LYS A 519 -3.44 -15.76 12.44
C LYS A 519 -3.33 -15.77 10.92
N TYR A 520 -4.45 -15.64 10.23
CA TYR A 520 -4.54 -15.69 8.78
C TYR A 520 -5.26 -14.44 8.28
N THR A 521 -4.59 -13.63 7.48
CA THR A 521 -5.05 -12.31 7.04
C THR A 521 -5.24 -12.32 5.54
N LEU A 522 -6.41 -11.87 5.07
CA LEU A 522 -6.72 -11.72 3.65
C LEU A 522 -6.91 -10.25 3.29
N ILE A 523 -6.21 -9.80 2.26
CA ILE A 523 -6.27 -8.43 1.76
C ILE A 523 -6.64 -8.45 0.27
N PRO A 524 -7.92 -8.25 -0.08
CA PRO A 524 -8.34 -7.98 -1.46
C PRO A 524 -7.75 -6.64 -1.93
N GLU A 525 -6.86 -6.65 -2.92
CA GLU A 525 -6.11 -5.45 -3.32
C GLU A 525 -6.79 -4.60 -4.39
N ASN A 526 -7.52 -5.24 -5.31
CA ASN A 526 -8.15 -4.57 -6.46
C ASN A 526 -9.59 -5.05 -6.69
N TRP A 527 -10.20 -5.67 -5.67
CA TRP A 527 -11.53 -6.25 -5.79
C TRP A 527 -12.26 -6.24 -4.45
N GLY A 528 -13.58 -6.29 -4.51
CA GLY A 528 -14.45 -6.42 -3.35
C GLY A 528 -15.59 -7.39 -3.64
N GLY A 529 -16.07 -8.08 -2.63
CA GLY A 529 -17.13 -9.07 -2.79
C GLY A 529 -17.29 -9.94 -1.56
N LYS A 530 -18.13 -10.97 -1.70
CA LYS A 530 -18.27 -12.01 -0.68
C LYS A 530 -17.04 -12.92 -0.71
N ILE A 531 -16.56 -13.29 0.47
CA ILE A 531 -15.51 -14.29 0.68
C ILE A 531 -16.04 -15.30 1.69
N ASP A 532 -15.99 -16.58 1.33
CA ASP A 532 -16.13 -17.66 2.31
C ASP A 532 -14.75 -18.03 2.84
N ILE A 533 -14.64 -18.28 4.15
CA ILE A 533 -13.42 -18.75 4.81
C ILE A 533 -13.72 -20.10 5.47
N ALA A 534 -12.84 -21.07 5.27
CA ALA A 534 -12.91 -22.36 5.94
C ALA A 534 -11.69 -22.56 6.84
N SER A 535 -11.93 -23.19 7.98
CA SER A 535 -10.89 -23.74 8.85
C SER A 535 -11.28 -25.17 9.21
N GLU A 536 -10.31 -26.08 9.12
CA GLU A 536 -10.55 -27.52 9.21
C GLU A 536 -9.53 -28.18 10.15
N ILE A 537 -9.97 -29.24 10.85
CA ILE A 537 -9.06 -30.23 11.42
C ILE A 537 -9.13 -31.47 10.54
N ASP A 538 -8.09 -31.69 9.74
CA ASP A 538 -8.05 -32.80 8.79
C ASP A 538 -7.55 -34.07 9.49
N GLY A 539 -8.48 -34.98 9.80
CA GLY A 539 -8.18 -36.30 10.37
C GLY A 539 -7.87 -37.39 9.36
N SER A 540 -7.82 -37.07 8.06
CA SER A 540 -7.55 -38.03 6.98
C SER A 540 -6.05 -38.21 6.67
N VAL A 541 -5.19 -37.52 7.43
CA VAL A 541 -3.73 -37.56 7.32
C VAL A 541 -3.16 -38.99 7.32
N ARG A 542 -2.04 -39.15 6.61
CA ARG A 542 -1.32 -40.41 6.43
C ARG A 542 0.19 -40.21 6.58
N ASN A 543 0.90 -41.27 6.95
CA ASN A 543 2.36 -41.33 7.05
C ASN A 543 3.01 -41.59 5.68
N THR A 544 2.82 -40.68 4.73
CA THR A 544 3.38 -40.77 3.36
C THR A 544 4.63 -39.92 3.13
N GLY A 545 5.09 -39.19 4.14
CA GLY A 545 6.18 -38.22 4.01
C GLY A 545 7.57 -38.82 3.73
N VAL A 546 7.71 -40.15 3.78
CA VAL A 546 8.97 -40.86 3.53
C VAL A 546 8.79 -41.78 2.32
N PRO A 547 9.36 -41.45 1.13
CA PRO A 547 9.19 -42.25 -0.08
C PRO A 547 9.59 -43.72 0.08
N ARG A 548 10.60 -44.01 0.91
CA ARG A 548 11.05 -45.38 1.21
C ARG A 548 9.98 -46.23 1.90
N TYR A 549 8.98 -45.62 2.54
CA TYR A 549 7.95 -46.31 3.33
C TYR A 549 6.63 -46.51 2.56
N LEU A 550 6.57 -46.20 1.27
CA LEU A 550 5.34 -46.35 0.45
C LEU A 550 4.78 -47.79 0.41
N GLY A 551 5.61 -48.81 0.67
CA GLY A 551 5.17 -50.21 0.78
C GLY A 551 4.67 -50.63 2.18
N LEU A 552 4.70 -49.73 3.16
CA LEU A 552 4.29 -49.99 4.54
C LEU A 552 2.89 -49.42 4.81
N HIS A 553 2.29 -49.81 5.92
CA HIS A 553 1.03 -49.23 6.40
C HIS A 553 1.24 -47.76 6.72
N ASP A 554 0.45 -46.90 6.10
CA ASP A 554 0.54 -45.44 6.19
C ASP A 554 -0.62 -44.82 7.00
N LYS A 555 -1.67 -45.60 7.28
CA LYS A 555 -2.86 -45.17 8.02
C LYS A 555 -2.78 -45.65 9.47
N HIS A 556 -2.37 -44.74 10.36
CA HIS A 556 -2.22 -45.04 11.79
C HIS A 556 -3.36 -44.52 12.67
N LEU A 557 -4.32 -43.77 12.10
CA LEU A 557 -5.42 -43.17 12.84
C LEU A 557 -6.78 -43.73 12.41
N ARG A 558 -7.65 -43.92 13.40
CA ARG A 558 -9.09 -44.13 13.24
C ARG A 558 -9.82 -42.99 13.91
N VAL A 559 -10.69 -42.29 13.17
CA VAL A 559 -11.59 -41.28 13.74
C VAL A 559 -12.64 -42.00 14.59
N LEU A 560 -12.75 -41.61 15.86
CA LEU A 560 -13.76 -42.09 16.78
C LEU A 560 -14.97 -41.16 16.81
N GLU A 561 -14.71 -39.87 16.90
CA GLU A 561 -15.74 -38.84 17.08
C GLU A 561 -15.29 -37.55 16.39
N LYS A 562 -16.23 -36.77 15.88
CA LYS A 562 -16.02 -35.40 15.43
C LYS A 562 -17.30 -34.62 15.60
N GLY A 563 -17.19 -33.34 15.90
CA GLY A 563 -18.38 -32.53 16.14
C GLY A 563 -18.06 -31.06 16.36
N LYS A 564 -19.08 -30.36 16.85
CA LYS A 564 -18.99 -28.94 17.24
C LYS A 564 -19.16 -28.81 18.75
N PHE A 565 -18.59 -27.78 19.34
CA PHE A 565 -18.76 -27.47 20.76
C PHE A 565 -19.04 -25.97 20.96
N PRO A 566 -19.91 -25.60 21.90
CA PRO A 566 -20.21 -24.20 22.17
C PRO A 566 -19.00 -23.50 22.81
N LEU A 567 -18.72 -22.27 22.39
CA LEU A 567 -17.56 -21.52 22.88
C LEU A 567 -17.84 -20.75 24.19
N SER A 568 -19.12 -20.65 24.59
CA SER A 568 -19.60 -20.12 25.87
C SER A 568 -20.95 -20.76 26.23
N THR A 569 -21.40 -20.60 27.48
CA THR A 569 -22.72 -21.09 27.93
C THR A 569 -23.90 -20.45 27.20
N ASN A 570 -23.69 -19.29 26.58
CA ASN A 570 -24.70 -18.53 25.82
C ASN A 570 -24.35 -18.47 24.33
N ALA A 571 -23.48 -19.37 23.84
CA ALA A 571 -23.08 -19.37 22.44
C ALA A 571 -24.28 -19.73 21.54
N ASP A 572 -24.51 -18.93 20.49
CA ASP A 572 -25.44 -19.27 19.42
C ASP A 572 -24.84 -20.33 18.48
N GLU A 573 -25.59 -20.75 17.45
CA GLU A 573 -25.08 -21.69 16.45
C GLU A 573 -23.85 -21.18 15.68
N LYS A 574 -23.56 -19.86 15.73
CA LYS A 574 -22.47 -19.21 15.00
C LYS A 574 -21.17 -19.13 15.81
N ASP A 575 -21.21 -19.16 17.15
CA ASP A 575 -20.02 -19.19 18.03
C ASP A 575 -19.70 -20.61 18.53
N GLN A 576 -19.43 -21.51 17.57
CA GLN A 576 -19.03 -22.90 17.84
C GLN A 576 -17.57 -23.18 17.42
N GLY A 577 -16.87 -23.97 18.23
CA GLY A 577 -15.61 -24.59 17.84
C GLY A 577 -15.86 -25.96 17.21
N VAL A 578 -14.83 -26.53 16.59
CA VAL A 578 -14.86 -27.89 16.00
C VAL A 578 -13.86 -28.78 16.71
N TYR A 579 -14.16 -30.07 16.84
CA TYR A 579 -13.24 -31.03 17.42
C TYR A 579 -13.24 -32.35 16.65
N ILE A 580 -12.15 -33.09 16.81
CA ILE A 580 -11.99 -34.46 16.35
C ILE A 580 -11.28 -35.28 17.43
N VAL A 581 -11.73 -36.52 17.62
CA VAL A 581 -11.09 -37.53 18.46
C VAL A 581 -10.66 -38.68 17.57
N THR A 582 -9.38 -39.01 17.63
CA THR A 582 -8.78 -40.10 16.87
C THR A 582 -8.10 -41.09 17.82
N ARG A 583 -8.03 -42.35 17.42
CA ARG A 583 -7.26 -43.39 18.12
C ARG A 583 -6.23 -43.98 17.18
N PHE A 584 -5.08 -44.32 17.74
CA PHE A 584 -4.08 -45.09 17.03
C PHE A 584 -4.64 -46.48 16.69
N THR A 585 -4.30 -47.02 15.53
CA THR A 585 -4.88 -48.26 15.02
C THR A 585 -4.52 -49.50 15.84
N LYS A 586 -3.32 -49.53 16.45
CA LYS A 586 -2.85 -50.65 17.30
C LYS A 586 -2.58 -50.22 18.74
N ALA A 587 -1.96 -49.07 18.94
CA ALA A 587 -1.75 -48.54 20.28
C ALA A 587 -3.07 -48.02 20.89
N SER A 588 -3.23 -48.15 22.21
CA SER A 588 -4.38 -47.61 22.95
C SER A 588 -4.34 -46.08 23.14
N CYS A 589 -3.66 -45.36 22.25
CA CYS A 589 -3.48 -43.91 22.35
C CYS A 589 -4.63 -43.17 21.66
N GLU A 590 -5.27 -42.26 22.36
CA GLU A 590 -6.28 -41.35 21.82
C GLU A 590 -5.81 -39.89 21.82
N VAL A 591 -6.12 -39.21 20.72
CA VAL A 591 -5.77 -37.82 20.49
C VAL A 591 -7.03 -37.05 20.17
N ALA A 592 -7.31 -36.04 21.00
CA ALA A 592 -8.34 -35.05 20.73
C ALA A 592 -7.70 -33.74 20.28
N MET A 593 -8.21 -33.19 19.18
CA MET A 593 -7.89 -31.83 18.76
C MET A 593 -9.18 -31.02 18.70
N ALA A 594 -9.12 -29.81 19.23
CA ALA A 594 -10.21 -28.87 19.19
C ALA A 594 -9.71 -27.53 18.66
N ALA A 595 -10.43 -26.98 17.68
CA ALA A 595 -10.13 -25.70 17.07
C ALA A 595 -11.27 -24.72 17.33
N ARG A 596 -10.90 -23.51 17.70
CA ARG A 596 -11.77 -22.34 17.76
C ARG A 596 -11.33 -21.37 16.67
N THR A 597 -12.27 -21.00 15.81
CA THR A 597 -12.02 -20.05 14.74
C THR A 597 -12.81 -18.78 15.00
N ARG A 598 -12.17 -17.62 14.90
CA ARG A 598 -12.84 -16.32 14.97
C ARG A 598 -12.48 -15.49 13.75
N VAL A 599 -13.49 -15.03 13.03
CA VAL A 599 -13.34 -14.09 11.93
C VAL A 599 -13.58 -12.69 12.49
N TYR A 600 -12.64 -11.79 12.23
CA TYR A 600 -12.82 -10.38 12.46
C TYR A 600 -12.90 -9.70 11.10
N ARG A 601 -13.96 -8.93 10.88
CA ARG A 601 -14.15 -8.09 9.70
C ARG A 601 -14.17 -6.64 10.17
N GLY A 602 -13.45 -5.76 9.49
CA GLY A 602 -13.48 -4.34 9.78
C GLY A 602 -14.89 -3.80 9.59
N THR A 603 -15.54 -3.41 10.68
CA THR A 603 -16.62 -2.44 10.65
C THR A 603 -16.16 -1.24 11.46
N ASN A 604 -16.64 -0.05 11.09
CA ASN A 604 -16.31 1.29 11.63
C ASN A 604 -16.60 1.49 13.14
N SER A 605 -16.46 0.48 14.00
CA SER A 605 -16.46 0.65 15.44
C SER A 605 -15.07 1.01 15.92
N ASN A 606 -14.99 2.14 16.62
CA ASN A 606 -13.84 2.64 17.35
C ASN A 606 -13.01 1.48 17.96
N PRO A 607 -11.73 1.28 17.57
CA PRO A 607 -10.88 0.18 18.04
C PRO A 607 -10.70 0.14 19.57
N LEU A 608 -11.08 1.22 20.24
CA LEU A 608 -10.93 1.47 21.67
C LEU A 608 -12.07 0.92 22.54
N ASP A 609 -13.25 0.63 21.97
CA ASP A 609 -14.35 0.06 22.75
C ASP A 609 -14.22 -1.46 22.92
N ASN A 610 -13.27 -2.08 22.21
CA ASN A 610 -12.96 -3.50 22.34
C ASN A 610 -11.47 -3.74 22.00
N PRO A 611 -10.57 -3.88 22.99
CA PRO A 611 -9.10 -3.94 22.79
C PRO A 611 -8.60 -5.18 22.01
N VAL A 612 -9.51 -5.98 21.47
CA VAL A 612 -9.24 -7.20 20.72
C VAL A 612 -9.53 -7.06 19.21
N ILE A 613 -10.28 -6.05 18.74
CA ILE A 613 -10.81 -6.08 17.37
C ILE A 613 -10.97 -4.68 16.79
N GLY A 614 -10.08 -4.36 15.85
CA GLY A 614 -10.16 -3.20 14.96
C GLY A 614 -9.39 -3.47 13.67
N MET A 615 -9.56 -4.65 13.09
CA MET A 615 -8.85 -5.05 11.88
C MET A 615 -9.73 -4.73 10.65
N PRO A 616 -9.27 -3.89 9.70
CA PRO A 616 -10.04 -3.46 8.54
C PRO A 616 -10.41 -4.60 7.57
N TYR A 617 -9.71 -5.72 7.66
CA TYR A 617 -9.84 -6.85 6.77
C TYR A 617 -10.38 -8.09 7.44
N PRO A 618 -10.93 -9.05 6.66
CA PRO A 618 -11.16 -10.41 7.12
C PRO A 618 -9.84 -10.99 7.67
N THR A 619 -9.70 -10.96 8.99
CA THR A 619 -8.59 -11.58 9.70
C THR A 619 -9.14 -12.71 10.54
N LEU A 620 -8.66 -13.90 10.28
CA LEU A 620 -9.01 -15.11 10.99
C LEU A 620 -7.99 -15.37 12.09
N PHE A 621 -8.47 -15.61 13.30
CA PHE A 621 -7.66 -16.22 14.35
C PHE A 621 -8.18 -17.64 14.59
N LEU A 622 -7.31 -18.61 14.33
CA LEU A 622 -7.51 -20.01 14.63
C LEU A 622 -6.69 -20.37 15.88
N PHE A 623 -7.40 -20.74 16.93
CA PHE A 623 -6.83 -21.26 18.17
C PHE A 623 -7.05 -22.76 18.20
N CYS A 624 -5.99 -23.56 18.10
CA CYS A 624 -6.10 -25.01 18.24
C CYS A 624 -5.53 -25.46 19.58
N LYS A 625 -6.29 -26.30 20.29
CA LYS A 625 -5.84 -27.00 21.49
C LYS A 625 -5.81 -28.51 21.22
N LEU A 626 -4.62 -29.10 21.32
CA LEU A 626 -4.36 -30.53 21.19
C LEU A 626 -4.20 -31.16 22.57
N ARG A 627 -5.05 -32.13 22.94
CA ARG A 627 -4.99 -32.82 24.24
C ARG A 627 -5.00 -34.34 24.03
N ILE A 628 -4.14 -35.06 24.76
CA ILE A 628 -4.26 -36.52 24.89
C ILE A 628 -5.46 -36.83 25.79
N VAL A 629 -6.33 -37.71 25.34
CA VAL A 629 -7.47 -38.21 26.13
C VAL A 629 -7.11 -39.62 26.59
N ASN A 630 -6.15 -39.74 27.50
CA ASN A 630 -5.98 -41.01 28.21
C ASN A 630 -6.97 -40.98 29.38
N TRP A 631 -7.94 -41.89 29.34
CA TRP A 631 -8.92 -42.12 30.40
C TRP A 631 -8.18 -42.57 31.67
N ILE A 632 -7.82 -41.61 32.52
CA ILE A 632 -7.68 -41.83 33.96
C ILE A 632 -8.79 -41.00 34.58
N ASN A 633 -9.84 -41.70 35.03
CA ASN A 633 -11.02 -41.23 35.75
C ASN A 633 -11.03 -39.75 36.19
N ASN A 634 -12.13 -39.08 35.80
CA ASN A 634 -12.64 -37.74 36.17
C ASN A 634 -12.27 -36.57 35.24
#